data_AF-A0A2A8V8N2-F1
#
_entry.id   AF-A0A2A8V8N2-F1
#
_cell.length_a   1.000
_cell.length_b   1.000
_cell.length_c   1.000
_cell.angle_alpha   90.00
_cell.angle_beta   90.00
_cell.angle_gamma   90.00
#
_symmetry.space_group_name_H-M   'P 1'
#
loop_
_entity.id
_entity.type
_entity.pdbx_description
1 polymer ?
#
loop_
_entity_poly.entity_id
_entity_poly.type
_entity_poly.pdbx_seq_one_letter_code
_entity_poly.pdbx_strand_id
1 'polypeptide(L)'
;MRGRIHQTIRLSFCCMTFYAGTQLVGETEAAFTSQASPDSITMNAALVFPATIHELEDRGQELSESMERNMKTVSAPSPGASREELQRQLDKVTAMEEELTHQMGMLHQLYEEVSTYYREIQKQEVANVHTYDYVREGFEHVEEMLKGVQATVDYSQIEEIRSSILMQIQELEDQEQPSVEESPTDPIPEQPQTNPDPAYSESQGEASAEIIDGGKTEITEEASNDITNDKQVAKHEEENAWDSE
;
A
#
# COMPACT_ATOMS: atom_id res chain seq x y z
N MET A 1 -72.30 -2.11 -63.51
CA MET A 1 -71.14 -1.32 -63.04
C MET A 1 -71.33 -0.84 -61.59
N ARG A 2 -71.62 -1.72 -60.62
CA ARG A 2 -71.86 -1.35 -59.21
C ARG A 2 -70.76 -1.78 -58.22
N GLY A 3 -69.84 -2.67 -58.64
CA GLY A 3 -68.76 -3.18 -57.78
C GLY A 3 -67.49 -2.32 -57.72
N ARG A 4 -67.23 -1.48 -58.75
CA ARG A 4 -66.00 -0.66 -58.80
C ARG A 4 -66.07 0.60 -57.93
N ILE A 5 -67.27 1.14 -57.69
CA ILE A 5 -67.46 2.37 -56.91
C ILE A 5 -67.29 2.09 -55.40
N HIS A 6 -67.70 0.91 -54.93
CA HIS A 6 -67.55 0.52 -53.52
C HIS A 6 -66.10 0.32 -53.07
N GLN A 7 -65.20 -0.09 -53.98
CA GLN A 7 -63.80 -0.36 -53.64
C GLN A 7 -62.98 0.94 -53.56
N THR A 8 -63.31 1.95 -54.37
CA THR A 8 -62.70 3.29 -54.30
C THR A 8 -63.13 4.06 -53.04
N ILE A 9 -64.39 3.89 -52.61
CA ILE A 9 -64.92 4.53 -51.40
C ILE A 9 -64.31 3.94 -50.12
N ARG A 10 -64.03 2.62 -50.07
CA ARG A 10 -63.37 2.01 -48.89
C ARG A 10 -61.91 2.45 -48.73
N LEU A 11 -61.16 2.61 -49.83
CA LEU A 11 -59.79 3.13 -49.75
C LEU A 11 -59.76 4.60 -49.31
N SER A 12 -60.70 5.43 -49.78
CA SER A 12 -60.74 6.86 -49.42
C SER A 12 -61.20 7.10 -47.97
N PHE A 13 -62.01 6.20 -47.39
CA PHE A 13 -62.43 6.31 -45.99
C PHE A 13 -61.28 5.98 -45.02
N CYS A 14 -60.42 5.02 -45.38
CA CYS A 14 -59.23 4.66 -44.60
C CYS A 14 -58.22 5.83 -44.49
N CYS A 15 -58.01 6.58 -45.57
CA CYS A 15 -57.11 7.73 -45.57
C CYS A 15 -57.62 8.91 -44.72
N MET A 16 -58.95 9.11 -44.65
CA MET A 16 -59.55 10.15 -43.81
C MET A 16 -59.42 9.84 -42.32
N THR A 17 -59.56 8.57 -41.91
CA THR A 17 -59.40 8.16 -40.50
C THR A 17 -57.96 8.28 -40.01
N PHE A 18 -56.97 8.05 -40.88
CA PHE A 18 -55.56 8.27 -40.54
C PHE A 18 -55.24 9.76 -40.33
N TYR A 19 -55.74 10.65 -41.21
CA TYR A 19 -55.55 12.10 -41.09
C TYR A 19 -56.24 12.71 -39.85
N ALA A 20 -57.40 12.18 -39.47
CA ALA A 20 -58.07 12.58 -38.23
C ALA A 20 -57.32 12.09 -36.97
N GLY A 21 -56.70 10.91 -37.02
CA GLY A 21 -55.85 10.41 -35.93
C GLY A 21 -54.55 11.21 -35.74
N THR A 22 -53.95 11.71 -36.82
CA THR A 22 -52.73 12.54 -36.74
C THR A 22 -52.96 13.93 -36.16
N GLN A 23 -54.20 14.43 -36.15
CA GLN A 23 -54.55 15.67 -35.43
C GLN A 23 -54.86 15.45 -33.95
N LEU A 24 -55.02 14.19 -33.50
CA LEU A 24 -55.19 13.82 -32.10
C LEU A 24 -53.86 13.46 -31.41
N VAL A 25 -52.77 13.37 -32.17
CA VAL A 25 -51.39 13.25 -31.66
C VAL A 25 -50.72 14.61 -31.82
N GLY A 26 -51.26 15.61 -31.12
CA GLY A 26 -50.66 16.92 -30.96
C GLY A 26 -50.50 17.17 -29.47
N GLU A 27 -49.25 17.34 -29.05
CA GLU A 27 -48.84 17.69 -27.68
C GLU A 27 -49.01 16.55 -26.64
N THR A 28 -48.30 15.44 -26.79
CA THR A 28 -47.71 14.85 -25.57
C THR A 28 -46.47 15.67 -25.21
N GLU A 29 -46.67 16.93 -24.83
CA GLU A 29 -45.68 17.55 -23.96
C GLU A 29 -45.65 16.69 -22.71
N ALA A 30 -44.55 15.96 -22.52
CA ALA A 30 -44.21 15.47 -21.20
C ALA A 30 -44.05 16.72 -20.33
N ALA A 31 -45.14 17.18 -19.71
CA ALA A 31 -45.12 18.16 -18.68
C ALA A 31 -44.44 17.51 -17.47
N PHE A 32 -43.10 17.46 -17.50
CA PHE A 32 -42.32 17.31 -16.29
C PHE A 32 -42.72 18.52 -15.45
N THR A 33 -43.47 18.27 -14.39
CA THR A 33 -43.79 19.34 -13.44
C THR A 33 -42.46 19.88 -12.93
N SER A 34 -42.07 21.09 -13.36
CA SER A 34 -40.92 21.80 -12.80
C SER A 34 -41.26 22.42 -11.43
N GLN A 35 -42.46 22.13 -10.93
CA GLN A 35 -43.03 22.73 -9.73
C GLN A 35 -42.73 21.97 -8.44
N ALA A 36 -41.93 20.91 -8.49
CA ALA A 36 -41.05 20.64 -7.38
C ALA A 36 -39.85 21.56 -7.60
N SER A 37 -39.81 22.70 -6.90
CA SER A 37 -38.52 23.20 -6.47
C SER A 37 -37.79 21.97 -5.94
N PRO A 38 -36.62 21.59 -6.49
CA PRO A 38 -35.87 20.53 -5.86
C PRO A 38 -35.51 21.14 -4.50
N ASP A 39 -36.31 20.84 -3.47
CA ASP A 39 -35.77 20.70 -2.12
C ASP A 39 -34.50 19.94 -2.37
N SER A 40 -33.38 20.66 -2.18
CA SER A 40 -32.08 20.30 -2.72
C SER A 40 -31.99 18.80 -2.76
N ILE A 41 -32.06 18.20 -3.97
CA ILE A 41 -31.78 16.79 -4.10
C ILE A 41 -30.31 16.73 -3.74
N THR A 42 -30.07 16.57 -2.44
CA THR A 42 -28.81 16.12 -1.91
C THR A 42 -28.66 14.80 -2.63
N MET A 43 -27.81 14.81 -3.68
CA MET A 43 -27.21 13.58 -4.16
C MET A 43 -26.41 13.06 -2.97
N ASN A 44 -27.11 12.47 -2.01
CA ASN A 44 -26.52 11.79 -0.89
C ASN A 44 -25.68 10.67 -1.50
N ALA A 45 -24.50 10.51 -0.92
CA ALA A 45 -23.43 9.64 -1.35
C ALA A 45 -23.91 8.35 -2.03
N ALA A 46 -23.15 7.91 -3.03
CA ALA A 46 -23.35 6.65 -3.74
C ALA A 46 -23.77 5.55 -2.74
N LEU A 47 -25.02 5.09 -2.88
CA LEU A 47 -25.55 3.99 -2.08
C LEU A 47 -24.65 2.78 -2.32
N VAL A 48 -23.86 2.39 -1.31
CA VAL A 48 -23.01 1.20 -1.40
C VAL A 48 -23.90 -0.04 -1.34
N PHE A 49 -23.69 -0.99 -2.25
CA PHE A 49 -24.48 -2.21 -2.26
C PHE A 49 -23.98 -3.19 -1.20
N PRO A 50 -24.85 -4.04 -0.62
CA PRO A 50 -24.42 -5.09 0.32
C PRO A 50 -23.31 -5.99 -0.22
N ALA A 51 -23.36 -6.31 -1.52
CA ALA A 51 -22.31 -7.11 -2.17
C ALA A 51 -20.93 -6.43 -2.11
N THR A 52 -20.86 -5.10 -2.17
CA THR A 52 -19.60 -4.36 -2.04
C THR A 52 -19.04 -4.47 -0.63
N ILE A 53 -19.90 -4.41 0.40
CA ILE A 53 -19.45 -4.57 1.78
C ILE A 53 -18.93 -6.00 2.01
N HIS A 54 -19.64 -7.02 1.54
CA HIS A 54 -19.17 -8.40 1.65
C HIS A 54 -17.84 -8.64 0.95
N GLU A 55 -17.61 -8.04 -0.23
CA GLU A 55 -16.31 -8.15 -0.89
C GLU A 55 -15.18 -7.51 -0.07
N LEU A 56 -15.45 -6.39 0.62
CA LEU A 56 -14.48 -5.75 1.51
C LEU A 56 -14.21 -6.60 2.75
N GLU A 57 -15.25 -7.24 3.31
CA GLU A 57 -15.12 -8.20 4.42
C GLU A 57 -14.28 -9.43 4.02
N ASP A 58 -14.60 -10.06 2.88
CA ASP A 58 -13.88 -11.23 2.38
C ASP A 58 -12.38 -10.92 2.16
N ARG A 59 -12.08 -9.76 1.57
CA ARG A 59 -10.70 -9.29 1.40
C ARG A 59 -10.00 -9.03 2.74
N GLY A 60 -10.72 -8.46 3.70
CA GLY A 60 -10.21 -8.25 5.06
C GLY A 60 -9.88 -9.58 5.75
N GLN A 61 -10.76 -10.57 5.60
CA GLN A 61 -10.61 -11.90 6.18
C GLN A 61 -9.38 -12.58 5.59
N GLU A 62 -9.24 -12.60 4.26
CA GLU A 62 -8.08 -13.18 3.57
C GLU A 62 -6.75 -12.57 4.04
N LEU A 63 -6.71 -11.23 4.19
CA LEU A 63 -5.53 -10.53 4.71
C LEU A 63 -5.23 -10.93 6.14
N SER A 64 -6.23 -10.90 7.03
CA SER A 64 -6.03 -11.22 8.44
C SER A 64 -5.52 -12.65 8.64
N GLU A 65 -6.10 -13.62 7.93
CA GLU A 65 -5.67 -15.03 7.97
C GLU A 65 -4.29 -15.24 7.36
N SER A 66 -3.93 -14.48 6.31
CA SER A 66 -2.59 -14.49 5.74
C SER A 66 -1.55 -14.01 6.76
N MET A 67 -1.83 -12.87 7.42
CA MET A 67 -0.93 -12.28 8.41
C MET A 67 -0.74 -13.20 9.63
N GLU A 68 -1.82 -13.80 10.13
CA GLU A 68 -1.74 -14.77 11.23
C GLU A 68 -0.90 -16.00 10.85
N ARG A 69 -1.08 -16.52 9.62
CA ARG A 69 -0.27 -17.64 9.12
C ARG A 69 1.20 -17.26 9.00
N ASN A 70 1.51 -16.09 8.46
CA ASN A 70 2.89 -15.60 8.32
C ASN A 70 3.58 -15.52 9.68
N MET A 71 2.92 -14.98 10.70
CA MET A 71 3.46 -14.92 12.07
C MET A 71 3.75 -16.31 12.66
N LYS A 72 2.91 -17.32 12.38
CA LYS A 72 3.15 -18.71 12.85
C LYS A 72 4.37 -19.38 12.20
N THR A 73 4.86 -18.86 11.08
CA THR A 73 6.03 -19.44 10.38
C THR A 73 7.36 -18.85 10.84
N VAL A 74 7.34 -17.76 11.61
CA VAL A 74 8.54 -17.14 12.14
C VAL A 74 9.07 -17.99 13.28
N SER A 75 10.35 -18.34 13.22
CA SER A 75 10.98 -19.18 14.22
C SER A 75 12.44 -18.75 14.38
N ALA A 76 12.95 -18.89 15.60
CA ALA A 76 14.33 -18.61 15.91
C ALA A 76 15.27 -19.56 15.14
N PRO A 77 16.51 -19.12 14.85
CA PRO A 77 17.53 -19.98 14.22
C PRO A 77 17.86 -21.19 15.09
N SER A 78 18.07 -22.35 14.46
CA SER A 78 18.50 -23.56 15.15
C SER A 78 19.97 -23.47 15.55
N PRO A 79 20.36 -23.91 16.76
CA PRO A 79 21.76 -23.94 17.16
C PRO A 79 22.58 -24.83 16.21
N GLY A 80 23.69 -24.31 15.69
CA GLY A 80 24.57 -25.02 14.77
C GLY A 80 24.11 -25.03 13.30
N ALA A 81 23.20 -24.13 12.91
CA ALA A 81 22.88 -23.90 11.50
C ALA A 81 24.13 -23.45 10.71
N SER A 82 24.23 -23.86 9.43
CA SER A 82 25.31 -23.37 8.56
C SER A 82 25.06 -21.91 8.16
N ARG A 83 26.12 -21.22 7.72
CA ARG A 83 26.02 -19.84 7.24
C ARG A 83 25.01 -19.68 6.10
N GLU A 84 24.98 -20.63 5.16
CA GLU A 84 24.00 -20.60 4.06
C GLU A 84 22.56 -20.76 4.55
N GLU A 85 22.34 -21.58 5.58
CA GLU A 85 21.00 -21.78 6.14
C GLU A 85 20.52 -20.54 6.91
N LEU A 86 21.42 -19.92 7.69
CA LEU A 86 21.15 -18.66 8.36
C LEU A 86 20.85 -17.53 7.37
N GLN A 87 21.58 -17.45 6.25
CA GLN A 87 21.31 -16.45 5.22
C GLN A 87 19.93 -16.66 4.58
N ARG A 88 19.56 -17.90 4.24
CA ARG A 88 18.21 -18.19 3.72
C ARG A 88 17.12 -17.85 4.73
N GLN A 89 17.37 -18.12 6.02
CA GLN A 89 16.44 -17.80 7.07
C GLN A 89 16.29 -16.29 7.22
N LEU A 90 17.39 -15.53 7.14
CA LEU A 90 17.39 -14.07 7.14
C LEU A 90 16.56 -13.52 5.98
N ASP A 91 16.81 -14.00 4.76
CA ASP A 91 16.07 -13.58 3.56
C ASP A 91 14.56 -13.85 3.72
N LYS A 92 14.20 -15.01 4.29
CA LYS A 92 12.81 -15.38 4.56
C LYS A 92 12.16 -14.47 5.62
N VAL A 93 12.87 -14.15 6.70
CA VAL A 93 12.36 -13.27 7.76
C VAL A 93 12.14 -11.86 7.20
N THR A 94 13.11 -11.32 6.47
CA THR A 94 13.01 -10.00 5.83
C THR A 94 11.84 -9.93 4.85
N ALA A 95 11.69 -10.92 3.95
CA ALA A 95 10.59 -10.96 2.99
C ALA A 95 9.22 -11.04 3.67
N MET A 96 9.13 -11.75 4.79
CA MET A 96 7.89 -11.87 5.57
C MET A 96 7.56 -10.58 6.33
N GLU A 97 8.55 -9.85 6.85
CA GLU A 97 8.37 -8.52 7.46
C GLU A 97 7.83 -7.50 6.43
N GLU A 98 8.38 -7.50 5.22
CA GLU A 98 7.92 -6.66 4.11
C GLU A 98 6.47 -6.99 3.72
N GLU A 99 6.15 -8.28 3.58
CA GLU A 99 4.80 -8.75 3.27
C GLU A 99 3.79 -8.37 4.35
N LEU A 100 4.12 -8.55 5.63
CA LEU A 100 3.26 -8.16 6.74
C LEU A 100 3.00 -6.65 6.75
N THR A 101 4.03 -5.85 6.48
CA THR A 101 3.89 -4.39 6.37
C THR A 101 2.97 -3.99 5.22
N HIS A 102 3.11 -4.66 4.07
CA HIS A 102 2.26 -4.44 2.92
C HIS A 102 0.80 -4.81 3.21
N GLN A 103 0.56 -5.99 3.79
CA GLN A 103 -0.76 -6.48 4.18
C GLN A 103 -1.44 -5.59 5.23
N MET A 104 -0.68 -5.11 6.22
CA MET A 104 -1.18 -4.17 7.22
C MET A 104 -1.65 -2.85 6.57
N GLY A 105 -0.91 -2.36 5.57
CA GLY A 105 -1.29 -1.20 4.79
C GLY A 105 -2.60 -1.40 4.01
N MET A 106 -2.76 -2.56 3.36
CA MET A 106 -3.99 -2.91 2.66
C MET A 106 -5.20 -3.04 3.61
N LEU A 107 -5.00 -3.64 4.79
CA LEU A 107 -6.07 -3.78 5.78
C LEU A 107 -6.52 -2.42 6.33
N HIS A 108 -5.59 -1.48 6.55
CA HIS A 108 -5.95 -0.10 6.89
C HIS A 108 -6.75 0.59 5.78
N GLN A 109 -6.38 0.39 4.51
CA GLN A 109 -7.13 0.96 3.38
C GLN A 109 -8.56 0.43 3.33
N LEU A 110 -8.76 -0.88 3.53
CA LEU A 110 -10.09 -1.50 3.62
C LEU A 110 -10.90 -0.90 4.78
N TYR A 111 -10.28 -0.79 5.96
CA TYR A 111 -10.92 -0.16 7.11
C TYR A 111 -11.35 1.29 6.81
N GLU A 112 -10.48 2.09 6.20
CA GLU A 112 -10.82 3.47 5.83
C GLU A 112 -11.97 3.56 4.81
N GLU A 113 -11.99 2.65 3.84
CA GLU A 113 -13.05 2.55 2.83
C GLU A 113 -14.41 2.22 3.48
N VAL A 114 -14.47 1.16 4.29
CA VAL A 114 -15.71 0.76 4.99
C VAL A 114 -16.14 1.81 6.02
N SER A 115 -15.19 2.41 6.75
CA SER A 115 -15.47 3.48 7.70
C SER A 115 -16.07 4.72 7.02
N THR A 116 -15.69 4.99 5.77
CA THR A 116 -16.25 6.09 4.99
C THR A 116 -17.71 5.83 4.68
N TYR A 117 -18.07 4.62 4.22
CA TYR A 117 -19.48 4.26 4.02
C TYR A 117 -20.28 4.35 5.31
N TYR A 118 -19.72 3.85 6.41
CA TYR A 118 -20.36 3.91 7.72
C TYR A 118 -20.63 5.36 8.18
N ARG A 119 -19.65 6.26 8.05
CA ARG A 119 -19.81 7.69 8.37
C ARG A 119 -20.84 8.38 7.48
N GLU A 120 -20.86 8.08 6.18
CA GLU A 120 -21.84 8.68 5.27
C GLU A 120 -23.28 8.26 5.60
N ILE A 121 -23.48 7.02 6.05
CA ILE A 121 -24.79 6.56 6.53
C ILE A 121 -25.20 7.23 7.83
N GLN A 122 -24.28 7.43 8.78
CA GLN A 122 -24.58 8.15 10.03
C GLN A 122 -25.05 9.59 9.81
N LYS A 123 -24.57 10.25 8.74
CA LYS A 123 -25.01 11.61 8.38
C LYS A 123 -26.45 11.66 7.84
N GLN A 124 -27.02 10.53 7.42
CA GLN A 124 -28.38 10.48 6.90
C GLN A 124 -29.38 10.35 8.06
N GLU A 125 -29.80 11.48 8.62
CA GLU A 125 -30.74 11.59 9.76
C GLU A 125 -32.12 10.90 9.56
N VAL A 126 -32.42 10.37 8.36
CA VAL A 126 -33.76 9.88 7.95
C VAL A 126 -33.74 8.42 7.47
N ALA A 127 -32.61 7.73 7.52
CA ALA A 127 -32.57 6.32 7.17
C ALA A 127 -33.29 5.51 8.26
N ASN A 128 -34.28 4.71 7.87
CA ASN A 128 -34.85 3.67 8.74
C ASN A 128 -33.67 2.90 9.36
N VAL A 129 -33.63 2.75 10.69
CA VAL A 129 -32.43 2.34 11.46
C VAL A 129 -31.78 1.06 10.90
N HIS A 130 -32.58 0.22 10.25
CA HIS A 130 -32.18 -1.09 9.72
C HIS A 130 -31.83 -1.12 8.22
N THR A 131 -32.04 -0.06 7.46
CA THR A 131 -31.80 -0.08 5.99
C THR A 131 -30.33 -0.36 5.66
N TYR A 132 -29.42 0.04 6.55
CA TYR A 132 -27.98 -0.01 6.33
C TYR A 132 -27.23 -0.82 7.39
N ASP A 133 -27.91 -1.74 8.09
CA ASP A 133 -27.26 -2.57 9.11
C ASP A 133 -26.09 -3.37 8.53
N TYR A 134 -26.18 -3.80 7.26
CA TYR A 134 -25.07 -4.46 6.56
C TYR A 134 -23.77 -3.64 6.52
N VAL A 135 -23.85 -2.30 6.44
CA VAL A 135 -22.64 -1.45 6.46
C VAL A 135 -22.08 -1.33 7.88
N ARG A 136 -22.95 -1.26 8.88
CA ARG A 136 -22.54 -1.23 10.29
C ARG A 136 -21.84 -2.54 10.67
N GLU A 137 -22.47 -3.67 10.35
CA GLU A 137 -21.92 -5.01 10.60
C GLU A 137 -20.59 -5.20 9.88
N GLY A 138 -20.51 -4.84 8.59
CA GLY A 138 -19.26 -4.93 7.84
C GLY A 138 -18.15 -4.01 8.39
N PHE A 139 -18.49 -2.83 8.90
CA PHE A 139 -17.54 -1.96 9.58
C PHE A 139 -17.01 -2.61 10.87
N GLU A 140 -17.90 -3.12 11.72
CA GLU A 140 -17.54 -3.79 12.97
C GLU A 140 -16.64 -5.00 12.71
N HIS A 141 -16.97 -5.84 11.71
CA HIS A 141 -16.13 -6.98 11.34
C HIS A 141 -14.72 -6.56 10.88
N VAL A 142 -14.60 -5.59 9.97
CA VAL A 142 -13.28 -5.14 9.48
C VAL A 142 -12.48 -4.47 10.60
N GLU A 143 -13.15 -3.75 11.51
CA GLU A 143 -12.51 -3.18 12.70
C GLU A 143 -11.96 -4.28 13.64
N GLU A 144 -12.74 -5.34 13.87
CA GLU A 144 -12.31 -6.50 14.66
C GLU A 144 -11.12 -7.21 14.03
N MET A 145 -11.13 -7.41 12.70
CA MET A 145 -9.98 -7.97 11.98
C MET A 145 -8.72 -7.12 12.18
N LEU A 146 -8.83 -5.80 12.02
CA LEU A 146 -7.70 -4.88 12.21
C LEU A 146 -7.15 -4.97 13.64
N LYS A 147 -8.01 -4.92 14.64
CA LYS A 147 -7.63 -5.06 16.06
C LYS A 147 -6.97 -6.42 16.34
N GLY A 148 -7.53 -7.50 15.78
CA GLY A 148 -7.01 -8.86 15.93
C GLY A 148 -5.61 -9.01 15.35
N VAL A 149 -5.39 -8.47 14.15
CA VAL A 149 -4.06 -8.46 13.50
C VAL A 149 -3.07 -7.62 14.28
N GLN A 150 -3.45 -6.41 14.73
CA GLN A 150 -2.58 -5.57 15.56
C GLN A 150 -2.17 -6.22 16.89
N ALA A 151 -3.03 -7.07 17.45
CA ALA A 151 -2.71 -7.83 18.65
C ALA A 151 -1.83 -9.06 18.37
N THR A 152 -1.85 -9.59 17.15
CA THR A 152 -1.15 -10.83 16.78
C THR A 152 0.22 -10.58 16.16
N VAL A 153 0.35 -9.53 15.37
CA VAL A 153 1.60 -9.20 14.67
C VAL A 153 2.54 -8.46 15.61
N ASP A 154 3.58 -9.15 16.05
CA ASP A 154 4.63 -8.59 16.90
C ASP A 154 5.90 -8.32 16.08
N TYR A 155 6.04 -7.09 15.60
CA TYR A 155 7.24 -6.64 14.89
C TYR A 155 8.50 -6.67 15.78
N SER A 156 8.35 -6.57 17.10
CA SER A 156 9.50 -6.65 18.01
C SER A 156 10.05 -8.08 18.05
N GLN A 157 9.16 -9.08 18.07
CA GLN A 157 9.55 -10.49 17.97
C GLN A 157 10.28 -10.79 16.64
N ILE A 158 9.81 -10.22 15.53
CA ILE A 158 10.48 -10.37 14.22
C ILE A 158 11.88 -9.76 14.28
N GLU A 159 12.04 -8.57 14.86
CA GLU A 159 13.33 -7.90 15.03
C GLU A 159 14.30 -8.72 15.89
N GLU A 160 13.82 -9.30 17.00
CA GLU A 160 14.63 -10.16 17.88
C GLU A 160 15.15 -11.38 17.12
N ILE A 161 14.29 -12.02 16.32
CA ILE A 161 14.68 -13.18 15.51
C ILE A 161 15.70 -12.77 14.43
N ARG A 162 15.45 -11.66 13.73
CA ARG A 162 16.37 -11.12 12.72
C ARG A 162 17.74 -10.82 13.33
N SER A 163 17.76 -10.14 14.47
CA SER A 163 18.99 -9.81 15.22
C SER A 163 19.73 -11.07 15.67
N SER A 164 19.00 -12.09 16.15
CA SER A 164 19.61 -13.37 16.54
C SER A 164 20.26 -14.10 15.36
N ILE A 165 19.66 -14.03 14.16
CA ILE A 165 20.22 -14.64 12.95
C ILE A 165 21.52 -13.91 12.55
N LEU A 166 21.48 -12.58 12.51
CA LEU A 166 22.64 -11.75 12.18
C LEU A 166 23.81 -12.00 13.14
N MET A 167 23.52 -12.13 14.44
CA MET A 167 24.55 -12.42 15.44
C MET A 167 25.20 -13.79 15.21
N GLN A 168 24.44 -14.83 14.87
CA GLN A 168 25.00 -16.15 14.57
C GLN A 168 25.83 -16.16 13.27
N ILE A 169 25.41 -15.39 12.26
CA ILE A 169 26.20 -15.22 11.03
C ILE A 169 27.54 -14.58 11.37
N GLN A 170 27.54 -13.49 12.15
CA GLN A 170 28.76 -12.81 12.58
C GLN A 170 29.68 -13.73 13.39
N GLU A 171 29.14 -14.52 14.31
CA GLU A 171 29.93 -15.47 15.11
C GLU A 171 30.61 -16.54 14.24
N LEU A 172 29.96 -17.00 13.16
CA LEU A 172 30.57 -17.92 12.20
C LEU A 172 31.66 -17.23 11.37
N GLU A 173 31.46 -15.97 10.96
CA GLU A 173 32.45 -15.19 10.22
C GLU A 173 33.71 -14.92 11.05
N ASP A 174 33.56 -14.61 12.34
CA ASP A 174 34.68 -14.40 13.26
C ASP A 174 35.46 -15.69 13.54
N GLN A 175 34.81 -16.85 13.53
CA GLN A 175 35.46 -18.17 13.66
C GLN A 175 36.22 -18.59 12.39
N GLU A 176 35.79 -18.11 11.22
CA GLU A 176 36.45 -18.38 9.93
C GLU A 176 37.66 -17.45 9.67
N GLN A 177 37.78 -16.32 10.37
CA GLN A 177 38.95 -15.46 10.28
C GLN A 177 40.14 -16.08 11.06
N PRO A 178 41.28 -16.37 10.41
CA PRO A 178 42.46 -16.81 11.14
C PRO A 178 42.97 -15.64 11.99
N SER A 179 43.04 -15.86 13.30
CA SER A 179 43.82 -15.05 14.22
C SER A 179 45.25 -14.94 13.70
N VAL A 180 45.59 -13.79 13.12
CA VAL A 180 46.97 -13.42 12.75
C VAL A 180 47.71 -13.11 14.05
N GLU A 181 48.05 -14.16 14.81
CA GLU A 181 48.93 -14.07 15.97
C GLU A 181 50.36 -14.47 15.55
N GLU A 182 51.16 -13.42 15.37
CA GLU A 182 52.60 -13.30 15.65
C GLU A 182 53.50 -14.52 15.40
N SER A 183 54.18 -14.50 14.26
CA SER A 183 55.50 -15.15 14.11
C SER A 183 56.54 -14.44 15.01
N PRO A 184 57.34 -15.16 15.82
CA PRO A 184 58.34 -14.55 16.69
C PRO A 184 59.45 -13.86 15.89
N THR A 185 59.82 -12.69 16.37
CA THR A 185 61.00 -11.90 15.94
C THR A 185 62.28 -12.65 16.33
N ASP A 186 63.13 -12.98 15.35
CA ASP A 186 64.55 -13.29 15.60
C ASP A 186 65.41 -12.01 15.42
N PRO A 187 66.46 -11.78 16.25
CA PRO A 187 67.29 -10.58 16.16
C PRO A 187 68.46 -10.69 15.17
N ILE A 188 68.77 -9.56 14.54
CA ILE A 188 69.85 -9.27 13.57
C ILE A 188 71.26 -9.36 14.22
N PRO A 189 72.38 -9.51 13.46
CA PRO A 189 73.29 -8.34 13.33
C PRO A 189 74.04 -8.18 11.96
N GLU A 190 74.05 -6.91 11.50
CA GLU A 190 75.12 -6.09 10.88
C GLU A 190 75.94 -6.54 9.62
N GLN A 191 75.61 -5.89 8.49
CA GLN A 191 76.38 -5.20 7.41
C GLN A 191 77.94 -5.30 7.28
N PRO A 192 78.54 -5.09 6.06
CA PRO A 192 78.63 -3.75 5.46
C PRO A 192 78.54 -3.62 3.90
N GLN A 193 78.36 -2.35 3.50
CA GLN A 193 78.05 -1.75 2.20
C GLN A 193 79.07 -1.96 1.06
N THR A 194 78.61 -1.89 -0.20
CA THR A 194 79.16 -1.01 -1.27
C THR A 194 78.23 -0.96 -2.51
N ASN A 195 77.82 0.26 -2.91
CA ASN A 195 77.34 0.67 -4.25
C ASN A 195 78.56 1.09 -5.11
N PRO A 196 78.51 1.32 -6.46
CA PRO A 196 77.37 1.80 -7.26
C PRO A 196 77.16 1.22 -8.71
N ASP A 197 76.00 1.58 -9.27
CA ASP A 197 75.48 1.58 -10.67
C ASP A 197 76.46 1.96 -11.82
N PRO A 198 76.08 1.99 -13.14
CA PRO A 198 74.77 1.75 -13.82
C PRO A 198 74.86 0.92 -15.14
N ALA A 199 73.72 0.54 -15.76
CA ALA A 199 73.53 0.58 -17.24
C ALA A 199 72.14 0.08 -17.72
N TYR A 200 71.38 1.00 -18.32
CA TYR A 200 70.73 0.91 -19.64
C TYR A 200 70.31 -0.47 -20.20
N SER A 201 69.02 -0.63 -20.48
CA SER A 201 68.55 -1.03 -21.83
C SER A 201 67.03 -0.88 -22.00
N GLU A 202 66.66 0.04 -22.90
CA GLU A 202 65.40 0.08 -23.62
C GLU A 202 65.30 -1.10 -24.60
N SER A 203 64.11 -1.66 -24.77
CA SER A 203 63.51 -2.01 -26.07
C SER A 203 62.00 -2.22 -25.89
N GLN A 204 61.20 -1.33 -26.48
CA GLN A 204 60.31 -1.58 -27.63
C GLN A 204 59.32 -2.72 -27.40
N GLY A 205 58.00 -2.54 -27.45
CA GLY A 205 57.18 -1.54 -28.14
C GLY A 205 56.03 -2.29 -28.80
N GLU A 206 54.80 -1.79 -28.70
CA GLU A 206 53.93 -1.56 -29.86
C GLU A 206 52.59 -0.97 -29.42
N ALA A 207 52.22 0.07 -30.16
CA ALA A 207 51.04 0.87 -29.99
C ALA A 207 49.86 0.23 -30.73
N SER A 208 48.65 0.48 -30.21
CA SER A 208 47.57 0.95 -31.09
C SER A 208 46.58 1.78 -30.27
N ALA A 209 46.56 3.06 -30.58
CA ALA A 209 45.50 3.99 -30.27
C ALA A 209 44.33 3.79 -31.25
N GLU A 210 43.08 4.05 -30.83
CA GLU A 210 42.14 5.00 -31.46
C GLU A 210 40.85 5.07 -30.60
N ILE A 211 40.67 6.09 -29.76
CA ILE A 211 39.94 7.39 -29.91
C ILE A 211 38.41 7.33 -29.66
N ILE A 212 38.01 7.93 -28.52
CA ILE A 212 37.01 9.00 -28.26
C ILE A 212 35.62 8.90 -28.95
N ASP A 213 34.52 8.91 -28.19
CA ASP A 213 33.75 10.14 -27.86
C ASP A 213 32.41 9.89 -27.15
N GLY A 214 32.08 10.79 -26.23
CA GLY A 214 30.75 11.40 -26.17
C GLY A 214 29.72 10.82 -25.19
N GLY A 215 29.53 11.49 -24.05
CA GLY A 215 28.34 11.23 -23.21
C GLY A 215 28.28 11.94 -21.86
N LYS A 216 28.22 13.28 -21.89
CA LYS A 216 27.96 14.17 -20.75
C LYS A 216 26.50 14.07 -20.27
N THR A 217 26.27 14.02 -18.95
CA THR A 217 25.18 14.66 -18.17
C THR A 217 25.37 14.25 -16.70
N GLU A 218 25.93 15.09 -15.84
CA GLU A 218 25.25 16.17 -15.09
C GLU A 218 24.27 15.62 -14.05
N ILE A 219 24.73 15.48 -12.80
CA ILE A 219 23.88 15.40 -11.62
C ILE A 219 24.42 16.42 -10.62
N THR A 220 23.53 17.35 -10.31
CA THR A 220 23.66 18.46 -9.36
C THR A 220 23.85 17.93 -7.94
N GLU A 221 24.95 18.33 -7.31
CA GLU A 221 25.07 18.45 -5.86
C GLU A 221 24.17 19.61 -5.42
N GLU A 222 23.36 19.42 -4.39
CA GLU A 222 23.28 20.35 -3.25
C GLU A 222 22.74 19.59 -2.03
N ALA A 223 23.58 19.51 -1.02
CA ALA A 223 23.19 19.29 0.36
C ALA A 223 23.36 20.62 1.10
N SER A 224 22.42 20.97 1.98
CA SER A 224 22.69 21.33 3.38
C SER A 224 21.54 22.11 4.02
N ASN A 225 20.97 21.48 5.07
CA ASN A 225 20.58 21.99 6.39
C ASN A 225 20.08 23.44 6.55
N ASP A 226 18.93 23.58 7.23
CA ASP A 226 18.89 24.47 8.39
C ASP A 226 17.89 24.01 9.47
N ILE A 227 18.33 24.09 10.72
CA ILE A 227 17.59 23.82 11.96
C ILE A 227 17.35 25.18 12.60
N THR A 228 16.13 25.52 12.96
CA THR A 228 15.92 26.47 14.07
C THR A 228 14.71 26.08 14.91
N ASN A 229 15.01 25.88 16.18
CA ASN A 229 14.12 25.61 17.29
C ASN A 229 13.68 26.97 17.88
N ASP A 230 12.41 27.14 18.22
CA ASP A 230 12.06 28.12 19.24
C ASP A 230 10.86 27.68 20.09
N LYS A 231 11.03 27.87 21.39
CA LYS A 231 10.21 27.38 22.50
C LYS A 231 9.87 28.58 23.37
N GLN A 232 8.60 28.76 23.74
CA GLN A 232 8.10 29.21 25.06
C GLN A 232 6.56 29.38 24.99
N VAL A 233 5.71 28.68 25.77
CA VAL A 233 5.45 28.66 27.24
C VAL A 233 4.54 29.80 27.74
N ALA A 234 3.34 29.42 28.24
CA ALA A 234 2.63 29.84 29.46
C ALA A 234 1.28 29.07 29.48
N LYS A 235 0.92 28.13 30.38
CA LYS A 235 0.86 28.01 31.85
C LYS A 235 -0.14 28.94 32.55
N HIS A 236 -1.26 28.38 33.02
CA HIS A 236 -1.95 28.52 34.33
C HIS A 236 -3.36 27.88 34.23
N GLU A 237 -3.68 26.76 34.89
CA GLU A 237 -4.07 26.57 36.32
C GLU A 237 -5.41 27.20 36.72
N GLU A 238 -6.41 26.35 36.99
CA GLU A 238 -7.30 26.32 38.18
C GLU A 238 -8.27 25.12 37.95
N GLU A 239 -8.18 23.97 38.63
CA GLU A 239 -8.30 23.62 40.06
C GLU A 239 -9.75 23.54 40.57
N ASN A 240 -10.01 22.42 41.26
CA ASN A 240 -11.05 22.10 42.24
C ASN A 240 -12.39 21.53 41.75
N ALA A 241 -12.59 20.20 41.88
CA ALA A 241 -12.80 19.41 43.11
C ALA A 241 -14.24 19.50 43.61
N TRP A 242 -15.01 18.42 43.43
CA TRP A 242 -16.08 18.05 44.36
C TRP A 242 -15.95 16.57 44.68
N ASP A 243 -15.42 16.39 45.89
CA ASP A 243 -15.39 15.19 46.69
C ASP A 243 -16.78 14.96 47.31
N SER A 244 -17.11 13.69 47.56
CA SER A 244 -17.99 13.20 48.63
C SER A 244 -19.47 13.60 48.67
N GLU A 245 -20.35 12.62 48.41
CA GLU A 245 -21.34 12.08 49.38
C GLU A 245 -21.79 10.66 48.99
#